data_AF-A0A2W5BD46-F1
#
_entry.id   AF-A0A2W5BD46-F1
#
_cell.length_a   1.000
_cell.length_b   1.000
_cell.length_c   1.000
_cell.angle_alpha   90.00
_cell.angle_beta   90.00
_cell.angle_gamma   90.00
#
_symmetry.space_group_name_H-M   'P 1'
#
loop_
_entity.id
_entity.type
_entity.pdbx_description
1 polymer ?
#
loop_
_entity_poly.entity_id
_entity_poly.type
_entity_poly.pdbx_seq_one_letter_code
_entity_poly.pdbx_strand_id
1 'polypeptide(L)'
;MSQTPTSPEFIHALTLALNSAVSVARAQHAVNAEKRGTASPEDSVAARHLGMLLPQFDGLCNDLYLLDATEALSELYDELDDAVSRGDVTATEKIRDRELALHSPEVSRVRDVDEKIRHIESQVANLRAKMEELEEERDLAAVVATWAGTSEAQLAEATDRDVAEVKRWLRGV
;
A
#
# COMPACT_ATOMS: atom_id res chain seq x y z
N MET A 1 31.08 5.84 -2.26
CA MET A 1 30.04 4.87 -1.87
C MET A 1 30.07 4.79 -0.36
N SER A 2 29.24 5.61 0.29
CA SER A 2 29.08 5.62 1.74
C SER A 2 28.42 4.30 2.13
N GLN A 3 29.08 3.50 2.97
CA GLN A 3 28.49 2.28 3.50
C GLN A 3 27.36 2.68 4.43
N THR A 4 26.12 2.34 4.07
CA THR A 4 24.97 2.50 4.96
C THR A 4 25.22 1.63 6.20
N PRO A 5 25.07 2.14 7.43
CA PRO A 5 25.24 1.32 8.60
C PRO A 5 24.10 0.32 8.65
N THR A 6 24.43 -0.96 8.52
CA THR A 6 23.49 -2.07 8.64
C THR A 6 23.69 -2.81 9.96
N SER A 7 24.21 -2.13 11.00
CA SER A 7 24.38 -2.78 12.30
C SER A 7 22.99 -3.09 12.88
N PRO A 8 22.79 -4.25 13.53
CA PRO A 8 21.50 -4.59 14.14
C PRO A 8 21.02 -3.54 15.15
N GLU A 9 21.95 -2.91 15.88
CA GLU A 9 21.67 -1.85 16.84
C GLU A 9 21.14 -0.59 16.17
N PHE A 10 21.74 -0.18 15.04
CA PHE A 10 21.27 0.94 14.24
C PHE A 10 19.87 0.68 13.68
N ILE A 11 19.65 -0.50 13.07
CA ILE A 11 18.34 -0.87 12.51
C ILE A 11 17.27 -0.87 13.61
N HIS A 12 17.61 -1.37 14.80
CA HIS A 12 16.70 -1.37 15.94
C HIS A 12 16.36 0.05 16.40
N ALA A 13 17.36 0.91 16.59
CA ALA A 13 17.15 2.30 16.98
C ALA A 13 16.34 3.08 15.94
N LEU A 14 16.65 2.90 14.65
CA LEU A 14 15.93 3.49 13.52
C LEU A 14 14.46 3.05 13.54
N THR A 15 14.21 1.76 13.78
CA THR A 15 12.86 1.22 13.87
C THR A 15 12.06 1.82 15.02
N LEU A 16 12.68 1.99 16.19
CA LEU A 16 12.03 2.63 17.33
C LEU A 16 11.71 4.10 17.06
N ALA A 17 12.68 4.85 16.53
CA ALA A 17 12.52 6.27 16.22
C ALA A 17 11.40 6.50 15.20
N LEU A 18 11.39 5.76 14.08
CA LEU A 18 10.38 5.92 13.03
C LEU A 18 8.97 5.50 13.51
N ASN A 19 8.85 4.45 14.32
CA ASN A 19 7.55 4.05 14.90
C ASN A 19 7.05 5.05 15.94
N SER A 20 7.97 5.63 16.73
CA SER A 20 7.64 6.71 17.65
C SER A 20 7.15 7.94 16.89
N ALA A 21 7.81 8.31 15.79
CA ALA A 21 7.39 9.41 14.91
C ALA A 21 5.95 9.25 14.43
N VAL A 22 5.54 8.05 13.98
CA VAL A 22 4.16 7.77 13.56
C VAL A 22 3.18 7.95 14.73
N SER A 23 3.56 7.56 15.93
CA SER A 23 2.74 7.72 17.14
C SER A 23 2.57 9.21 17.50
N VAL A 24 3.66 9.99 17.44
CA VAL A 24 3.62 11.45 17.63
C VAL A 24 2.78 12.12 16.55
N ALA A 25 2.96 11.77 15.27
CA ALA A 25 2.19 12.33 14.17
C ALA A 25 0.68 12.06 14.33
N ARG A 26 0.28 10.87 14.81
CA ARG A 26 -1.12 10.55 15.11
C ARG A 26 -1.66 11.38 16.28
N ALA A 27 -0.88 11.55 17.34
CA ALA A 27 -1.27 12.40 18.47
C ALA A 27 -1.37 13.88 18.03
N GLN A 28 -0.43 14.37 17.24
CA GLN A 28 -0.43 15.71 16.67
C GLN A 28 -1.62 15.93 15.73
N HIS A 29 -1.96 14.92 14.90
CA HIS A 29 -3.14 14.93 14.05
C HIS A 29 -4.42 15.08 14.87
N ALA A 30 -4.56 14.29 15.94
CA ALA A 30 -5.71 14.35 16.84
C ALA A 30 -5.80 15.73 17.54
N VAL A 31 -4.68 16.27 18.02
CA VAL A 31 -4.63 17.64 18.58
C VAL A 31 -5.05 18.69 17.55
N ASN A 32 -4.57 18.57 16.30
CA ASN A 32 -4.90 19.50 15.22
C ASN A 32 -6.39 19.41 14.84
N ALA A 33 -6.99 18.21 14.91
CA ALA A 33 -8.41 18.01 14.71
C ALA A 33 -9.25 18.62 15.85
N GLU A 34 -8.83 18.45 17.11
CA GLU A 34 -9.51 19.01 18.28
C GLU A 34 -9.44 20.55 18.32
N LYS A 35 -8.31 21.14 17.92
CA LYS A 35 -8.15 22.61 17.77
C LYS A 35 -9.10 23.23 16.75
N ARG A 36 -9.59 22.45 15.79
CA ARG A 36 -10.63 22.89 14.83
C ARG A 36 -12.05 22.76 15.41
N GLY A 37 -12.22 22.04 16.52
CA GLY A 37 -13.43 21.99 17.33
C GLY A 37 -13.44 23.08 18.41
N THR A 38 -14.58 23.27 19.09
CA THR A 38 -14.74 24.26 20.17
C THR A 38 -14.21 23.79 21.53
N ALA A 39 -13.35 22.76 21.57
CA ALA A 39 -12.86 22.16 22.80
C ALA A 39 -11.67 22.93 23.39
N SER A 40 -11.62 23.06 24.72
CA SER A 40 -10.49 23.68 25.41
C SER A 40 -9.23 22.79 25.28
N PRO A 41 -8.08 23.33 24.84
CA PRO A 41 -6.86 22.56 24.61
C PRO A 41 -6.23 22.00 25.90
N GLU A 42 -6.57 22.53 27.08
CA GLU A 42 -6.00 22.13 28.37
C GLU A 42 -6.53 20.77 28.89
N ASP A 43 -7.67 20.32 28.37
CA ASP A 43 -8.30 19.02 28.72
C ASP A 43 -8.16 17.94 27.64
N SER A 44 -7.44 18.27 26.56
CA SER A 44 -7.22 17.35 25.45
C SER A 44 -6.37 16.15 25.88
N VAL A 45 -6.98 14.96 25.84
CA VAL A 45 -6.26 13.68 26.01
C VAL A 45 -5.19 13.53 24.95
N ALA A 46 -5.46 13.98 23.72
CA ALA A 46 -4.50 13.98 22.63
C ALA A 46 -3.29 14.88 22.92
N ALA A 47 -3.49 16.07 23.51
CA ALA A 47 -2.41 16.98 23.88
C ALA A 47 -1.56 16.44 25.03
N ARG A 48 -2.19 15.82 26.04
CA ARG A 48 -1.45 15.12 27.11
C ARG A 48 -0.64 13.96 26.56
N HIS A 49 -1.21 13.19 25.64
CA HIS A 49 -0.53 12.08 24.99
C HIS A 49 0.65 12.56 24.14
N LEU A 50 0.46 13.61 23.35
CA LEU A 50 1.52 14.26 22.58
C LEU A 50 2.66 14.77 23.48
N GLY A 51 2.32 15.40 24.62
CA GLY A 51 3.30 15.88 25.59
C GLY A 51 4.13 14.76 26.25
N MET A 52 3.64 13.52 26.26
CA MET A 52 4.41 12.35 26.71
C MET A 52 5.24 11.73 25.59
N LEU A 53 4.71 11.70 24.36
CA LEU A 53 5.35 11.04 23.22
C LEU A 53 6.50 11.87 22.63
N LEU A 54 6.37 13.19 22.54
CA LEU A 54 7.39 14.06 21.95
C LEU A 54 8.77 13.89 22.61
N PRO A 55 8.93 13.95 23.95
CA PRO A 55 10.23 13.75 24.57
C PRO A 55 10.82 12.35 24.33
N GLN A 56 9.98 11.32 24.20
CA GLN A 56 10.43 9.97 23.92
C GLN A 56 10.94 9.86 22.48
N PHE A 57 10.23 10.46 21.53
CA PHE A 57 10.65 10.55 20.14
C PHE A 57 11.97 11.31 20.00
N ASP A 58 12.09 12.48 20.63
CA ASP A 58 13.32 13.28 20.60
C ASP A 58 14.52 12.52 21.17
N GLY A 59 14.31 11.79 22.27
CA GLY A 59 15.34 10.92 22.86
C GLY A 59 15.80 9.82 21.90
N LEU A 60 14.87 9.14 21.24
CA LEU A 60 15.18 8.11 20.24
C LEU A 60 15.90 8.68 19.02
N CYS A 61 15.51 9.87 18.57
CA CYS A 61 16.19 10.58 17.49
C CYS A 61 17.64 10.91 17.88
N ASN A 62 17.87 11.37 19.10
CA ASN A 62 19.22 11.64 19.60
C ASN A 62 20.06 10.35 19.71
N ASP A 63 19.49 9.26 20.20
CA ASP A 63 20.19 7.96 20.28
C ASP A 63 20.58 7.45 18.88
N LEU A 64 19.70 7.61 17.90
CA LEU A 64 19.96 7.24 16.52
C LEU A 64 21.06 8.12 15.88
N TYR A 65 21.07 9.42 16.18
CA TYR A 65 22.13 10.34 15.73
C TYR A 65 23.51 9.97 16.30
N LEU A 66 23.55 9.49 17.55
CA LEU A 66 24.78 9.03 18.19
C LEU A 66 25.33 7.72 17.58
N LEU A 67 24.44 6.88 17.04
CA LEU A 67 24.80 5.60 16.43
C LEU A 67 25.31 5.75 15.00
N ASP A 68 24.92 6.81 14.29
CA ASP A 68 25.42 7.10 12.95
C ASP A 68 25.34 8.59 12.59
N ALA A 69 26.45 9.31 12.69
CA ALA A 69 26.54 10.72 12.31
C ALA A 69 26.74 10.88 10.79
N THR A 70 25.76 10.48 9.98
CA THR A 70 25.80 10.64 8.51
C THR A 70 24.87 11.75 8.03
N GLU A 71 25.26 12.46 6.96
CA GLU A 71 24.44 13.51 6.31
C GLU A 71 23.06 12.98 5.87
N ALA A 72 22.97 11.70 5.50
CA ALA A 72 21.72 11.05 5.08
C ALA A 72 20.65 11.01 6.19
N LEU A 73 21.08 10.93 7.46
CA LEU A 73 20.15 10.97 8.59
C LEU A 73 19.66 12.39 8.87
N SER A 74 20.48 13.42 8.60
CA SER A 74 20.05 14.82 8.76
C SER A 74 18.87 15.14 7.86
N GLU A 75 18.93 14.74 6.58
CA GLU A 75 17.82 14.94 5.63
C GLU A 75 16.57 14.14 6.06
N LEU A 76 16.75 12.92 6.58
CA LEU A 76 15.66 12.13 7.13
C LEU A 76 14.99 12.83 8.32
N TYR A 77 15.77 13.37 9.26
CA TYR A 77 15.22 14.07 10.42
C TYR A 77 14.43 15.31 10.01
N ASP A 78 14.91 16.08 9.05
CA ASP A 78 14.19 17.27 8.55
C ASP A 78 12.86 16.88 7.89
N GLU A 79 12.86 15.83 7.05
CA GLU A 79 11.64 15.33 6.40
C GLU A 79 10.64 14.77 7.44
N LEU A 80 11.16 14.08 8.46
CA LEU A 80 10.37 13.46 9.52
C LEU A 80 9.78 14.51 10.46
N ASP A 81 10.55 15.50 10.89
CA ASP A 81 10.11 16.59 11.77
C ASP A 81 9.04 17.45 11.10
N ASP A 82 9.20 17.78 9.82
CA ASP A 82 8.21 18.54 9.06
C ASP A 82 6.88 17.76 8.92
N ALA A 83 6.94 16.46 8.65
CA ALA A 83 5.74 15.61 8.58
C ALA A 83 5.04 15.46 9.95
N VAL A 84 5.82 15.22 11.01
CA VAL A 84 5.33 15.06 12.38
C VAL A 84 4.71 16.35 12.89
N SER A 85 5.37 17.49 12.70
CA SER A 85 4.91 18.81 13.11
C SER A 85 3.57 19.19 12.46
N ARG A 86 3.35 18.78 11.21
CA ARG A 86 2.04 18.92 10.53
C ARG A 86 0.97 17.95 11.02
N GLY A 87 1.35 16.89 11.71
CA GLY A 87 0.45 15.76 12.01
C GLY A 87 0.03 15.02 10.74
N ASP A 88 0.89 14.95 9.73
CA ASP A 88 0.65 14.22 8.49
C ASP A 88 1.07 12.75 8.66
N VAL A 89 0.15 11.96 9.23
CA VAL A 89 0.37 10.53 9.49
C VAL A 89 0.74 9.77 8.21
N THR A 90 0.18 10.15 7.06
CA THR A 90 0.42 9.43 5.81
C THR A 90 1.84 9.68 5.31
N ALA A 91 2.32 10.93 5.39
CA ALA A 91 3.70 11.24 5.06
C ALA A 91 4.68 10.55 6.01
N THR A 92 4.43 10.59 7.32
CA THR A 92 5.28 9.95 8.33
C THR A 92 5.35 8.43 8.14
N GLU A 93 4.24 7.75 7.84
CA GLU A 93 4.22 6.31 7.56
C GLU A 93 5.00 5.97 6.27
N LYS A 94 4.89 6.79 5.22
CA LYS A 94 5.67 6.60 3.99
C LYS A 94 7.18 6.73 4.23
N ILE A 95 7.59 7.71 5.02
CA ILE A 95 9.00 7.90 5.40
C ILE A 95 9.48 6.67 6.17
N ARG A 96 8.75 6.24 7.21
CA ARG A 96 9.06 5.03 7.97
C ARG A 96 9.24 3.82 7.05
N ASP A 97 8.28 3.54 6.19
CA ASP A 97 8.30 2.33 5.35
C ASP A 97 9.43 2.38 4.32
N ARG A 98 9.75 3.58 3.80
CA ARG A 98 10.89 3.80 2.91
C ARG A 98 12.21 3.49 3.60
N GLU A 99 12.45 4.08 4.77
CA GLU A 99 13.70 3.93 5.50
C GLU A 99 13.87 2.52 6.07
N LEU A 100 12.79 1.92 6.60
CA LEU A 100 12.86 0.53 7.06
C LEU A 100 13.14 -0.43 5.91
N ALA A 101 12.57 -0.22 4.72
CA ALA A 101 12.92 -1.04 3.56
C ALA A 101 14.36 -0.84 3.10
N LEU A 102 14.93 0.36 3.26
CA LEU A 102 16.31 0.66 2.89
C LEU A 102 17.33 0.03 3.85
N HIS A 103 17.02 -0.01 5.14
CA HIS A 103 17.97 -0.40 6.19
C HIS A 103 17.71 -1.77 6.82
N SER A 104 16.49 -2.33 6.73
CA SER A 104 16.16 -3.68 7.22
C SER A 104 15.94 -4.67 6.07
N PRO A 105 16.79 -5.71 5.96
CA PRO A 105 16.60 -6.80 5.01
C PRO A 105 15.25 -7.53 5.18
N GLU A 106 14.76 -7.64 6.42
CA GLU A 106 13.49 -8.28 6.73
C GLU A 106 12.31 -7.46 6.22
N VAL A 107 12.30 -6.14 6.43
CA VAL A 107 11.24 -5.25 5.94
C VAL A 107 11.27 -5.16 4.42
N SER A 108 12.46 -5.12 3.81
CA SER A 108 12.59 -5.22 2.35
C SER A 108 11.96 -6.51 1.80
N ARG A 109 12.21 -7.66 2.44
CA ARG A 109 11.61 -8.94 2.02
C ARG A 109 10.08 -8.94 2.14
N VAL A 110 9.54 -8.34 3.20
CA VAL A 110 8.08 -8.22 3.37
C VAL A 110 7.49 -7.34 2.27
N ARG A 111 8.12 -6.20 1.97
CA ARG A 111 7.68 -5.32 0.87
C ARG A 111 7.71 -6.03 -0.49
N ASP A 112 8.76 -6.80 -0.77
CA ASP A 112 8.87 -7.60 -1.99
C ASP A 112 7.75 -8.65 -2.09
N VAL A 113 7.40 -9.27 -0.96
CA VAL A 113 6.28 -10.21 -0.88
C VAL A 113 4.94 -9.51 -1.11
N ASP A 114 4.71 -8.34 -0.52
CA ASP A 114 3.49 -7.55 -0.72
C ASP A 114 3.32 -7.12 -2.19
N GLU A 115 4.41 -6.77 -2.85
CA GLU A 115 4.40 -6.42 -4.27
C GLU A 115 4.09 -7.63 -5.16
N LYS A 116 4.62 -8.81 -4.80
CA LYS A 116 4.25 -10.08 -5.45
C LYS A 116 2.78 -10.43 -5.22
N ILE A 117 2.25 -10.22 -4.01
CA ILE A 117 0.84 -10.45 -3.70
C ILE A 117 -0.03 -9.55 -4.57
N ARG A 118 0.23 -8.25 -4.64
CA ARG A 118 -0.51 -7.31 -5.50
C ARG A 118 -0.47 -7.71 -6.98
N HIS A 119 0.68 -8.20 -7.45
CA HIS A 119 0.80 -8.70 -8.82
C HIS A 119 -0.08 -9.93 -9.06
N ILE A 120 -0.07 -10.88 -8.12
CA ILE A 120 -0.90 -12.10 -8.19
C ILE A 120 -2.39 -11.73 -8.14
N GLU A 121 -2.79 -10.80 -7.27
CA GLU A 121 -4.18 -10.34 -7.18
C GLU A 121 -4.67 -9.74 -8.50
N SER A 122 -3.83 -8.94 -9.16
CA SER A 122 -4.12 -8.40 -10.50
C SER A 122 -4.25 -9.51 -11.55
N GLN A 123 -3.36 -10.51 -11.53
CA GLN A 123 -3.46 -11.67 -12.43
C GLN A 123 -4.74 -12.46 -12.21
N VAL A 124 -5.14 -12.69 -10.95
CA VAL A 124 -6.39 -13.39 -10.59
C VAL A 124 -7.61 -12.60 -11.07
N ALA A 125 -7.63 -11.27 -10.90
CA ALA A 125 -8.71 -10.44 -11.40
C ALA A 125 -8.85 -10.54 -12.93
N ASN A 126 -7.73 -10.52 -13.65
CA ASN A 126 -7.71 -10.69 -15.11
C ASN A 126 -8.22 -12.08 -15.53
N LEU A 127 -7.75 -13.14 -14.86
CA LEU A 127 -8.20 -14.51 -15.13
C LEU A 127 -9.71 -14.67 -14.87
N ARG A 128 -10.25 -14.07 -13.81
CA ARG A 128 -11.69 -14.08 -13.53
C ARG A 128 -12.48 -13.41 -14.65
N ALA A 129 -12.05 -12.25 -15.13
CA ALA A 129 -12.69 -11.57 -16.25
C ALA A 129 -12.66 -12.41 -17.54
N LYS A 130 -11.54 -13.10 -17.82
CA LYS A 130 -11.45 -14.03 -18.96
C LYS A 130 -12.34 -15.25 -18.81
N MET A 131 -12.49 -15.79 -17.61
CA MET A 131 -13.39 -16.91 -17.36
C MET A 131 -14.84 -16.50 -17.60
N GLU A 132 -15.24 -15.30 -17.16
CA GLU A 132 -16.58 -14.75 -17.40
C GLU A 132 -16.84 -14.58 -18.91
N GLU A 133 -15.88 -14.02 -19.67
CA GLU A 133 -15.98 -13.89 -21.13
C GLU A 133 -16.13 -15.27 -21.82
N LEU A 134 -15.36 -16.26 -21.40
CA LEU A 134 -15.45 -17.62 -21.95
C LEU A 134 -16.75 -18.33 -21.57
N GLU A 135 -17.30 -18.08 -20.38
CA GLU A 135 -18.60 -18.60 -19.96
C GLU A 135 -19.73 -17.97 -20.79
N GLU A 136 -19.68 -16.67 -21.05
CA GLU A 136 -20.61 -15.99 -21.95
C GLU A 136 -20.53 -16.55 -23.38
N GLU A 137 -19.31 -16.76 -23.90
CA GLU A 137 -19.11 -17.36 -25.23
C GLU A 137 -19.65 -18.79 -25.31
N ARG A 138 -19.45 -19.60 -24.25
CA ARG A 138 -20.02 -20.95 -24.16
C ARG A 138 -21.55 -20.90 -24.15
N ASP A 139 -22.15 -20.01 -23.37
CA ASP A 139 -23.60 -19.91 -23.26
C ASP A 139 -24.22 -19.42 -24.57
N LEU A 140 -23.57 -18.47 -25.26
CA LEU A 140 -23.94 -18.07 -26.63
C LEU A 140 -23.86 -19.25 -27.61
N ALA A 141 -22.78 -20.02 -27.58
CA ALA A 141 -22.62 -21.20 -28.45
C ALA A 141 -23.71 -22.26 -28.17
N ALA A 142 -24.07 -22.47 -26.90
CA ALA A 142 -25.14 -23.37 -26.51
C ALA A 142 -26.52 -22.91 -27.02
N VAL A 143 -26.80 -21.59 -26.97
CA VAL A 143 -28.02 -20.99 -27.53
C VAL A 143 -28.06 -21.15 -29.05
N VAL A 144 -26.97 -20.85 -29.76
CA VAL A 144 -26.88 -21.02 -31.22
C VAL A 144 -27.12 -22.48 -31.61
N ALA A 145 -26.54 -23.44 -30.89
CA ALA A 145 -26.73 -24.86 -31.16
C ALA A 145 -28.18 -25.33 -30.94
N THR A 146 -28.88 -24.76 -29.94
CA THR A 146 -30.30 -25.06 -29.73
C THR A 146 -31.19 -24.48 -30.84
N TRP A 147 -30.86 -23.29 -31.35
CA TRP A 147 -31.58 -22.67 -32.48
C TRP A 147 -31.31 -23.38 -33.82
N ALA A 148 -30.10 -23.92 -34.01
CA ALA A 148 -29.72 -24.63 -35.24
C ALA A 148 -30.29 -26.05 -35.34
N GLY A 149 -30.78 -26.64 -34.25
CA GLY A 149 -31.38 -27.99 -34.26
C GLY A 149 -30.41 -29.14 -34.57
N THR A 150 -29.10 -28.91 -34.41
CA THR A 150 -28.02 -29.82 -34.82
C THR A 150 -27.41 -30.60 -33.64
N SER A 151 -27.13 -31.90 -33.83
CA SER A 151 -26.55 -32.78 -32.80
C SER A 151 -25.06 -32.49 -32.55
N GLU A 152 -24.56 -32.89 -31.37
CA GLU A 152 -23.19 -32.66 -30.82
C GLU A 152 -22.02 -32.83 -31.81
N ALA A 153 -22.15 -33.67 -32.82
CA ALA A 153 -21.07 -33.92 -33.80
C ALA A 153 -20.86 -32.78 -34.82
N GLN A 154 -21.86 -31.93 -35.05
CA GLN A 154 -21.77 -30.80 -35.99
C GLN A 154 -21.32 -29.49 -35.32
N LEU A 155 -21.38 -29.45 -33.98
CA LEU A 155 -21.02 -28.29 -33.15
C LEU A 155 -19.53 -27.92 -33.22
N ALA A 156 -18.63 -28.88 -33.42
CA ALA A 156 -17.19 -28.63 -33.41
C ALA A 156 -16.67 -27.92 -34.69
N GLU A 157 -17.43 -27.97 -35.79
CA GLU A 157 -17.02 -27.43 -37.09
C GLU A 157 -17.76 -26.13 -37.46
N ALA A 158 -18.89 -25.83 -36.80
CA ALA A 158 -19.73 -24.66 -37.04
C ALA A 158 -19.44 -23.46 -36.11
N THR A 159 -18.88 -23.70 -34.92
CA THR A 159 -18.69 -22.70 -33.85
C THR A 159 -17.86 -21.49 -34.25
N ASP A 160 -16.78 -21.64 -35.02
CA ASP A 160 -15.91 -20.50 -35.38
C ASP A 160 -16.55 -19.55 -36.41
N ARG A 161 -17.40 -20.09 -37.30
CA ARG A 161 -18.02 -19.30 -38.38
C ARG A 161 -19.23 -18.53 -37.88
N ASP A 162 -20.05 -19.18 -37.06
CA ASP A 162 -21.32 -18.65 -36.59
C ASP A 162 -21.13 -17.62 -35.45
N VAL A 163 -20.14 -17.82 -34.57
CA VAL A 163 -19.79 -16.85 -33.51
C VAL A 163 -19.28 -15.53 -34.10
N ALA A 164 -18.52 -15.58 -35.19
CA ALA A 164 -18.04 -14.38 -35.89
C ALA A 164 -19.16 -13.59 -36.56
N GLU A 165 -20.19 -14.27 -37.07
CA GLU A 165 -21.33 -13.66 -37.74
C GLU A 165 -22.29 -13.00 -36.73
N VAL A 166 -22.55 -13.67 -35.59
CA VAL A 166 -23.34 -13.11 -34.48
C VAL A 166 -22.63 -11.89 -33.86
N LYS A 167 -21.31 -11.95 -33.63
CA LYS A 167 -20.52 -10.78 -33.17
C LYS A 167 -20.57 -9.61 -34.14
N ARG A 168 -20.73 -9.86 -35.45
CA ARG A 168 -20.84 -8.81 -36.49
C ARG A 168 -22.24 -8.20 -36.50
N TRP A 169 -23.29 -9.00 -36.30
CA TRP A 169 -24.67 -8.53 -36.23
C TRP A 169 -24.92 -7.65 -34.99
N LEU A 170 -24.42 -8.06 -33.82
CA LEU A 170 -24.55 -7.29 -32.56
C LEU A 170 -23.79 -5.94 -32.57
N ARG A 171 -22.82 -5.74 -33.46
CA ARG A 171 -22.11 -4.46 -33.63
C ARG A 171 -22.74 -3.54 -34.68
N GLY A 172 -23.75 -4.01 -35.41
CA GLY A 172 -24.43 -3.27 -36.48
C GLY A 172 -25.82 -2.74 -36.13
N VAL A 173 -26.26 -2.94 -34.87
CA VAL A 173 -27.49 -2.41 -34.26
C VAL A 173 -27.09 -1.39 -33.20
#